data_AF-A0A7C8YWE7-F1
#
_entry.id   AF-A0A7C8YWE7-F1
#
_cell.length_a   1.000
_cell.length_b   1.000
_cell.length_c   1.000
_cell.angle_alpha   90.00
_cell.angle_beta   90.00
_cell.angle_gamma   90.00
#
_symmetry.space_group_name_H-M   'P 1'
#
loop_
_entity.id
_entity.type
_entity.pdbx_description
1 polymer ?
#
loop_
_entity_poly.entity_id
_entity_poly.type
_entity_poly.pdbx_seq_one_letter_code
_entity_poly.pdbx_strand_id
1 'polypeptide(L)'
;MATQISKKRKFVADGVFFAELNEVFTRELAEDGYSGVEVRVTPMRTEIIIRATRTQNVLGEKGRRIRELTSIVQKRFKFPEGSVELYAEKVNNRGLCAIAQCESLRYKLLGGLAVRRACYGVLRFVMESGAKGCEVIVSGKLRAQRAKSMKFKDG
;
A
#
# COMPACT_ATOMS: atom_id res chain seq x y z
N MET A 1 0.46 30.96 -15.41
CA MET A 1 -0.07 30.47 -16.70
C MET A 1 -0.07 28.95 -16.68
N ALA A 2 -1.22 28.30 -16.91
CA ALA A 2 -1.23 26.85 -17.06
C ALA A 2 -0.43 26.49 -18.32
N THR A 3 0.70 25.82 -18.14
CA THR A 3 1.52 25.34 -19.26
C THR A 3 0.66 24.43 -20.13
N GLN A 4 0.45 24.82 -21.39
CA GLN A 4 -0.27 23.96 -22.34
C GLN A 4 0.56 22.71 -22.60
N ILE A 5 0.12 21.58 -22.05
CA ILE A 5 0.76 20.28 -22.19
C ILE A 5 -0.08 19.41 -23.13
N SER A 6 0.57 18.70 -24.05
CA SER A 6 -0.10 17.70 -24.90
C SER A 6 -0.83 16.67 -24.05
N LYS A 7 -2.04 16.27 -24.46
CA LYS A 7 -2.83 15.24 -23.75
C LYS A 7 -2.01 13.97 -23.47
N LYS A 8 -1.15 13.54 -24.40
CA LYS A 8 -0.27 12.38 -24.22
C LYS A 8 0.71 12.58 -23.06
N ARG A 9 1.38 13.74 -23.02
CA ARG A 9 2.34 14.09 -21.95
C ARG A 9 1.63 14.27 -20.61
N LYS A 10 0.40 14.76 -20.61
CA LYS A 10 -0.44 14.88 -19.40
C LYS A 10 -0.70 13.51 -18.77
N PHE A 11 -1.19 12.53 -19.53
CA PHE A 11 -1.44 11.18 -19.01
C PHE A 11 -0.18 10.50 -18.46
N VAL A 12 0.96 10.70 -19.12
CA VAL A 12 2.24 10.18 -18.62
C VAL A 12 2.63 10.86 -17.31
N ALA A 13 2.52 12.19 -17.20
CA ALA A 13 2.82 12.91 -15.98
C ALA A 13 1.90 12.49 -14.82
N ASP A 14 0.60 12.34 -15.08
CA ASP A 14 -0.38 11.87 -14.08
C ASP A 14 -0.07 10.44 -13.60
N GLY A 15 0.39 9.57 -14.50
CA GLY A 15 0.81 8.20 -14.16
C GLY A 15 2.09 8.16 -13.33
N VAL A 16 3.08 8.99 -13.66
CA VAL A 16 4.32 9.13 -12.87
C VAL A 16 4.01 9.66 -11.47
N PHE A 17 3.11 10.65 -11.38
CA PHE A 17 2.63 11.18 -10.10
C PHE A 17 1.97 10.10 -9.24
N PHE A 18 1.08 9.30 -9.81
CA PHE A 18 0.43 8.19 -9.10
C PHE A 18 1.45 7.15 -8.64
N ALA A 19 2.41 6.79 -9.47
CA ALA A 19 3.44 5.80 -9.14
C ALA A 19 4.34 6.27 -7.99
N GLU A 20 4.79 7.54 -8.03
CA GLU A 20 5.62 8.12 -6.97
C GLU A 20 4.85 8.18 -5.64
N LEU A 21 3.59 8.63 -5.65
CA LEU A 21 2.75 8.64 -4.46
C LEU A 21 2.54 7.24 -3.88
N ASN A 22 2.22 6.27 -4.74
CA ASN A 22 1.98 4.90 -4.30
C ASN A 22 3.25 4.30 -3.66
N GLU A 23 4.44 4.56 -4.21
CA GLU A 23 5.71 4.07 -3.66
C GLU A 23 6.02 4.71 -2.30
N VAL A 24 5.82 6.03 -2.16
CA VAL A 24 6.05 6.75 -0.90
C VAL A 24 5.15 6.19 0.21
N PHE A 25 3.84 6.08 -0.04
CA PHE A 25 2.92 5.55 0.96
C PHE A 25 3.14 4.07 1.25
N THR A 26 3.53 3.27 0.26
CA THR A 26 3.88 1.86 0.50
C THR A 26 5.03 1.74 1.49
N ARG A 27 6.05 2.60 1.40
CA ARG A 27 7.19 2.55 2.33
C ARG A 27 6.85 3.09 3.72
N GLU A 28 6.11 4.20 3.77
CA GLU A 28 5.86 4.93 5.02
C GLU A 28 4.71 4.34 5.84
N LEU A 29 3.74 3.70 5.18
CA LEU A 29 2.55 3.10 5.79
C LEU A 29 2.55 1.56 5.75
N ALA A 30 3.68 0.92 5.41
CA ALA A 30 3.80 -0.54 5.42
C ALA A 30 3.43 -1.16 6.77
N GLU A 31 3.78 -0.48 7.85
CA GLU A 31 3.43 -0.92 9.20
C GLU A 31 1.94 -0.83 9.45
N ASP A 32 1.23 0.11 8.85
CA ASP A 32 -0.19 0.35 9.11
C ASP A 32 -1.13 -0.50 8.22
N GLY A 33 -0.53 -1.38 7.40
CA GLY A 33 -1.23 -2.28 6.50
C GLY A 33 -1.81 -1.50 5.32
N TYR A 34 -0.93 -0.86 4.56
CA TYR A 34 -1.27 -0.13 3.36
C TYR A 34 -1.78 -1.09 2.27
N SER A 35 -2.84 -0.69 1.58
CA SER A 35 -3.47 -1.50 0.54
C SER A 35 -3.45 -0.84 -0.83
N GLY A 36 -3.24 0.47 -0.89
CA GLY A 36 -3.29 1.23 -2.13
C GLY A 36 -3.77 2.66 -1.90
N VAL A 37 -3.67 3.45 -2.97
CA VAL A 37 -4.09 4.83 -3.01
C VAL A 37 -5.01 5.04 -4.21
N GLU A 38 -6.03 5.86 -4.04
CA GLU A 38 -6.90 6.33 -5.12
C GLU A 38 -6.75 7.86 -5.19
N VAL A 39 -6.40 8.37 -6.37
CA VAL A 39 -6.23 9.81 -6.60
C VAL A 39 -7.41 10.29 -7.43
N ARG A 40 -8.19 11.21 -6.89
CA ARG A 40 -9.29 11.89 -7.59
C ARG A 40 -8.89 13.33 -7.86
N VAL A 41 -8.66 13.64 -9.13
CA VAL A 41 -8.26 14.98 -9.56
C VAL A 41 -9.49 15.76 -10.00
N THR A 42 -9.85 16.78 -9.22
CA THR A 42 -10.87 17.76 -9.57
C THR A 42 -10.17 19.07 -9.93
N PRO A 43 -10.71 19.91 -10.86
CA PRO A 43 -10.05 21.17 -11.23
C PRO A 43 -9.78 22.12 -10.06
N MET A 44 -10.54 22.01 -8.96
CA MET A 44 -10.37 22.83 -7.76
C MET A 44 -9.53 22.16 -6.67
N ARG A 45 -9.58 20.83 -6.54
CA ARG A 45 -8.95 20.06 -5.46
C ARG A 45 -8.53 18.68 -5.93
N THR A 46 -7.38 18.22 -5.42
CA THR A 46 -6.92 16.85 -5.58
C THR A 46 -7.17 16.09 -4.28
N GLU A 47 -8.02 15.08 -4.34
CA GLU A 47 -8.33 14.21 -3.20
C GLU A 47 -7.49 12.95 -3.32
N ILE A 48 -6.77 12.60 -2.26
CA ILE A 48 -5.94 11.40 -2.18
C ILE A 48 -6.54 10.50 -1.10
N ILE A 49 -7.12 9.38 -1.51
CA ILE A 49 -7.75 8.42 -0.61
C ILE A 49 -6.76 7.27 -0.37
N ILE A 50 -6.23 7.22 0.85
CA ILE A 50 -5.34 6.16 1.31
C ILE A 50 -6.18 5.02 1.85
N ARG A 51 -6.04 3.83 1.25
CA ARG A 51 -6.69 2.61 1.73
C ARG A 51 -5.74 1.87 2.65
N ALA A 52 -6.15 1.73 3.90
CA ALA A 52 -5.36 1.03 4.92
C ALA A 52 -6.24 0.13 5.78
N THR A 53 -5.63 -0.89 6.38
CA THR A 53 -6.32 -1.75 7.36
C THR A 53 -6.49 -1.05 8.72
N ARG A 54 -5.49 -0.26 9.14
CA ARG A 54 -5.47 0.48 10.41
C ARG A 54 -5.53 1.98 10.19
N THR A 55 -6.71 2.50 9.89
CA THR A 55 -6.91 3.94 9.60
C THR A 55 -6.50 4.86 10.76
N GLN A 56 -6.68 4.43 12.01
CA GLN A 56 -6.31 5.23 13.19
C GLN A 56 -4.81 5.57 13.23
N ASN A 57 -3.95 4.63 12.88
CA ASN A 57 -2.50 4.87 12.86
C ASN A 57 -2.08 5.79 11.71
N VAL A 58 -2.78 5.72 10.58
CA VAL A 58 -2.57 6.61 9.42
C VAL A 58 -2.96 8.05 9.77
N LEU A 59 -4.04 8.25 10.53
CA LEU A 59 -4.40 9.57 11.05
C LEU A 59 -3.36 10.06 12.08
N GLY A 60 -2.92 9.18 12.97
CA GLY A 60 -2.03 9.50 14.08
C GLY A 60 -2.72 10.31 15.19
N GLU A 61 -1.97 10.68 16.23
CA GLU A 61 -2.50 11.45 17.35
C GLU A 61 -3.05 12.81 16.89
N LYS A 62 -4.34 13.07 17.16
CA LYS A 62 -5.03 14.32 16.76
C LYS A 62 -4.88 14.67 15.26
N GLY A 63 -4.71 13.67 14.40
CA GLY A 63 -4.51 13.87 12.96
C GLY A 63 -3.13 14.42 12.59
N ARG A 64 -2.13 14.29 13.46
CA ARG A 64 -0.77 14.80 13.20
C ARG A 64 -0.14 14.16 11.96
N ARG A 65 -0.20 12.83 11.84
CA ARG A 65 0.46 12.11 10.75
C ARG A 65 -0.15 12.44 9.39
N ILE A 66 -1.48 12.55 9.31
CA ILE A 66 -2.13 12.91 8.04
C ILE A 66 -1.81 14.36 7.61
N ARG A 67 -1.65 15.30 8.56
CA ARG A 67 -1.20 16.67 8.25
C ARG A 67 0.26 16.71 7.78
N GLU A 68 1.13 15.90 8.38
CA GLU A 68 2.53 15.75 7.96
C GLU A 68 2.60 15.18 6.54
N LEU A 69 1.87 14.09 6.25
CA LEU A 69 1.77 13.50 4.91
C LEU A 69 1.23 14.51 3.88
N THR A 70 0.19 15.27 4.24
CA THR A 70 -0.35 16.33 3.37
C THR A 70 0.72 17.39 3.05
N SER A 71 1.49 17.81 4.07
CA SER A 71 2.57 18.79 3.89
C SER A 71 3.70 18.26 3.01
N ILE A 72 4.04 16.97 3.12
CA ILE A 72 5.05 16.32 2.28
C ILE A 72 4.60 16.31 0.82
N VAL A 73 3.38 15.84 0.55
CA VAL A 73 2.82 15.80 -0.81
C VAL A 73 2.76 17.21 -1.41
N GLN A 74 2.29 18.18 -0.63
CA GLN A 74 2.17 19.55 -1.09
C GLN A 74 3.52 20.17 -1.47
N LYS A 75 4.56 20.01 -0.62
CA LYS A 75 5.91 20.54 -0.87
C LYS A 75 6.62 19.79 -2.00
N ARG A 76 6.46 18.47 -2.08
CA ARG A 76 7.10 17.61 -3.08
C ARG A 76 6.63 17.95 -4.49
N PHE A 77 5.32 18.06 -4.67
CA PHE A 77 4.70 18.28 -5.98
C PHE A 77 4.39 19.76 -6.26
N LYS A 78 4.79 20.67 -5.36
CA LYS A 78 4.63 22.13 -5.48
C LYS A 78 3.17 22.54 -5.72
N PHE A 79 2.26 21.88 -5.00
CA PHE A 79 0.85 22.24 -5.03
C PHE A 79 0.60 23.54 -4.25
N PRO A 80 -0.32 24.40 -4.71
CA PRO A 80 -0.75 25.57 -3.94
C PRO A 80 -1.38 25.14 -2.60
N GLU A 81 -1.29 26.02 -1.60
CA GLU A 81 -1.86 25.76 -0.27
C GLU A 81 -3.35 25.45 -0.35
N GLY A 82 -3.76 24.36 0.32
CA GLY A 82 -5.15 23.92 0.37
C GLY A 82 -5.69 23.23 -0.89
N SER A 83 -4.86 22.95 -1.91
CA SER A 83 -5.33 22.25 -3.12
C SER A 83 -5.31 20.72 -3.01
N VAL A 84 -4.69 20.17 -1.97
CA VAL A 84 -4.55 18.71 -1.76
C VAL A 84 -5.16 18.34 -0.41
N GLU A 85 -6.07 17.37 -0.42
CA GLU A 85 -6.69 16.81 0.79
C GLU A 85 -6.47 15.29 0.81
N LEU A 86 -5.99 14.78 1.95
CA LEU A 86 -5.79 13.35 2.17
C LEU A 86 -6.93 12.80 3.02
N TYR A 87 -7.48 11.66 2.60
CA TYR A 87 -8.48 10.89 3.32
C TYR A 87 -7.95 9.49 3.61
N ALA A 88 -8.37 8.89 4.72
CA ALA A 88 -8.07 7.51 5.04
C ALA A 88 -9.35 6.67 5.01
N GLU A 89 -9.37 5.66 4.14
CA GLU A 89 -10.48 4.71 4.00
C GLU A 89 -10.06 3.35 4.54
N LYS A 90 -10.97 2.70 5.27
CA LYS A 90 -10.72 1.36 5.81
C LYS A 90 -11.00 0.31 4.74
N VAL A 91 -10.06 -0.60 4.53
CA VAL A 91 -10.28 -1.77 3.67
C VAL A 91 -11.28 -2.72 4.33
N ASN A 92 -12.40 -2.99 3.65
CA ASN A 92 -13.47 -3.86 4.17
C ASN A 92 -12.96 -5.29 4.47
N ASN A 93 -12.38 -5.96 3.46
CA ASN A 93 -11.89 -7.34 3.58
C ASN A 93 -10.38 -7.39 3.46
N ARG A 94 -9.67 -7.29 4.61
CA ARG A 94 -8.19 -7.33 4.63
C ARG A 94 -7.60 -8.62 4.03
N GLY A 95 -8.34 -9.74 4.10
CA GLY A 95 -7.91 -11.03 3.57
C GLY A 95 -7.90 -11.11 2.04
N LEU A 96 -8.66 -10.24 1.37
CA LEU A 96 -8.71 -10.17 -0.10
C LEU A 96 -7.67 -9.21 -0.68
N CYS A 97 -6.97 -8.45 0.17
CA CYS A 97 -5.89 -7.56 -0.28
C CYS A 97 -4.54 -8.29 -0.25
N ALA A 98 -3.97 -8.53 -1.43
CA ALA A 98 -2.66 -9.19 -1.56
C ALA A 98 -1.53 -8.39 -0.89
N ILE A 99 -1.51 -7.06 -1.02
CA ILE A 99 -0.43 -6.20 -0.48
C ILE A 99 -0.41 -6.30 1.05
N ALA A 100 -1.57 -6.12 1.69
CA ALA A 100 -1.69 -6.21 3.14
C ALA A 100 -1.34 -7.61 3.68
N GLN A 101 -1.67 -8.68 2.93
CA GLN A 101 -1.28 -10.05 3.30
C GLN A 101 0.23 -10.30 3.12
N CYS A 102 0.84 -9.75 2.08
CA CYS A 102 2.30 -9.80 1.88
C CYS A 102 3.04 -9.04 2.99
N GLU A 103 2.58 -7.86 3.40
CA GLU A 103 3.13 -7.13 4.54
C GLU A 103 2.99 -7.93 5.83
N SER A 104 1.81 -8.52 6.06
CA SER A 104 1.58 -9.41 7.21
C SER A 104 2.52 -10.62 7.22
N LEU A 105 2.80 -11.20 6.04
CA LEU A 105 3.77 -12.28 5.89
C LEU A 105 5.19 -11.81 6.21
N ARG A 106 5.60 -10.63 5.72
CA ARG A 106 6.88 -10.01 6.03
C ARG A 106 7.08 -9.83 7.54
N TYR A 107 6.09 -9.28 8.25
CA TYR A 107 6.18 -9.12 9.71
C TYR A 107 6.29 -10.45 10.44
N LYS A 108 5.53 -11.48 10.04
CA LYS A 108 5.63 -12.82 10.64
C LYS A 108 7.02 -13.44 10.44
N LEU A 109 7.62 -13.27 9.26
CA LEU A 109 8.97 -13.78 8.98
C LEU A 109 10.04 -13.01 9.76
N LEU A 110 9.94 -11.68 9.84
CA LEU A 110 10.83 -10.85 10.65
C LEU A 110 10.70 -11.16 12.15
N GLY A 111 9.50 -11.52 12.61
CA GLY A 111 9.25 -12.00 13.98
C GLY A 111 9.79 -13.39 14.27
N GLY A 112 10.55 -14.01 13.37
CA GLY A 112 11.22 -15.30 13.59
C GLY A 112 10.32 -16.52 13.44
N LEU A 113 9.09 -16.38 12.92
CA LEU A 113 8.25 -17.55 12.65
C LEU A 113 8.83 -18.38 11.50
N ALA A 114 8.78 -19.70 11.65
CA ALA A 114 9.17 -20.61 10.58
C ALA A 114 8.35 -20.37 9.30
N VAL A 115 9.03 -20.36 8.16
CA VAL A 115 8.46 -19.99 6.84
C VAL A 115 7.18 -20.77 6.52
N ARG A 116 7.18 -22.10 6.72
CA ARG A 116 5.98 -22.93 6.49
C ARG A 116 4.81 -22.48 7.35
N ARG A 117 5.04 -22.23 8.66
CA ARG A 117 4.00 -21.82 9.60
C ARG A 117 3.44 -20.43 9.22
N ALA A 118 4.31 -19.50 8.85
CA ALA A 118 3.90 -18.17 8.42
C ALA A 118 3.06 -18.22 7.14
N CYS A 119 3.49 -18.99 6.13
CA CYS A 119 2.79 -19.10 4.85
C CYS A 119 1.43 -19.80 4.98
N TYR A 120 1.36 -20.95 5.66
CA TYR A 120 0.08 -21.64 5.88
C TYR A 120 -0.89 -20.79 6.71
N GLY A 121 -0.39 -20.01 7.68
CA GLY A 121 -1.23 -19.11 8.45
C GLY A 121 -1.81 -17.95 7.62
N VAL A 122 -1.09 -17.43 6.63
CA VAL A 122 -1.61 -16.41 5.70
C VAL A 122 -2.55 -17.03 4.68
N LEU A 123 -2.16 -18.16 4.09
CA LEU A 123 -2.95 -18.85 3.07
C LEU A 123 -4.31 -19.29 3.61
N ARG A 124 -4.35 -19.87 4.82
CA ARG A 124 -5.60 -20.20 5.50
C ARG A 124 -6.47 -18.97 5.77
N PHE A 125 -5.87 -17.87 6.24
CA PHE A 125 -6.59 -16.63 6.50
C PHE A 125 -7.22 -16.02 5.24
N VAL A 126 -6.54 -16.14 4.09
CA VAL A 126 -7.04 -15.68 2.78
C VAL A 126 -8.22 -16.55 2.32
N MET A 127 -8.10 -17.87 2.41
CA MET A 127 -9.18 -18.80 2.06
C MET A 127 -10.40 -18.62 2.97
N GLU A 128 -10.21 -18.48 4.29
CA GLU A 128 -11.28 -18.18 5.26
C GLU A 128 -11.98 -16.83 4.99
N SER A 129 -11.27 -15.88 4.38
CA SER A 129 -11.84 -14.59 3.97
C SER A 129 -12.67 -14.67 2.68
N GLY A 130 -12.87 -15.86 2.11
CA GLY A 130 -13.71 -16.10 0.92
C GLY A 130 -12.98 -16.00 -0.41
N ALA A 131 -11.66 -16.16 -0.45
CA ALA A 131 -10.92 -16.26 -1.71
C ALA A 131 -11.21 -17.57 -2.44
N LYS A 132 -11.23 -17.55 -3.78
CA LYS A 132 -11.37 -18.77 -4.60
C LYS A 132 -10.13 -19.66 -4.57
N GLY A 133 -8.96 -19.04 -4.45
CA GLY A 133 -7.67 -19.71 -4.37
C GLY A 133 -6.57 -18.69 -4.03
N CYS A 134 -5.46 -19.18 -3.50
CA CYS A 134 -4.32 -18.36 -3.09
C CYS A 134 -3.01 -19.10 -3.38
N GLU A 135 -2.02 -18.36 -3.92
CA GLU A 135 -0.65 -18.84 -4.05
C GLU A 135 0.30 -17.89 -3.30
N VAL A 136 1.12 -18.48 -2.44
CA VAL A 136 2.19 -17.79 -1.71
C VAL A 136 3.53 -18.39 -2.11
N ILE A 137 4.43 -17.57 -2.62
CA ILE A 137 5.78 -17.99 -3.02
C ILE A 137 6.79 -17.28 -2.12
N VAL A 138 7.68 -18.05 -1.51
CA VAL A 138 8.83 -17.52 -0.76
C VAL A 138 10.10 -18.02 -1.39
N SER A 139 10.90 -17.09 -1.91
CA SER A 139 12.18 -17.37 -2.55
C SER A 139 13.32 -16.72 -1.77
N GLY A 140 14.45 -17.42 -1.65
CA GLY A 140 15.65 -16.90 -1.00
C GLY A 140 16.41 -17.98 -0.23
N LYS A 141 17.30 -17.54 0.68
CA LYS A 141 18.05 -18.43 1.58
C LYS A 141 17.19 -18.74 2.81
N LEU A 142 16.55 -19.91 2.84
CA LEU A 142 15.59 -20.26 3.88
C LEU A 142 16.24 -20.91 5.11
N ARG A 143 17.24 -21.75 4.88
CA ARG A 143 17.99 -22.52 5.91
C ARG A 143 19.40 -22.87 5.47
N ALA A 144 19.60 -23.09 4.18
CA ALA A 144 20.90 -23.39 3.58
C ALA A 144 21.47 -22.15 2.85
N GLN A 145 22.76 -22.20 2.52
CA GLN A 145 23.45 -21.14 1.78
C GLN A 145 22.97 -20.98 0.33
N ARG A 146 22.36 -22.02 -0.24
CA ARG A 146 21.76 -21.98 -1.58
C ARG A 146 20.33 -21.44 -1.53
N ALA A 147 19.97 -20.64 -2.52
CA ALA A 147 18.61 -20.15 -2.68
C ALA A 147 17.66 -21.32 -2.99
N LYS A 148 16.46 -21.27 -2.40
CA LYS A 148 15.36 -22.20 -2.67
C LYS A 148 14.07 -21.41 -2.77
N SER A 149 13.20 -21.83 -3.69
CA SER A 149 11.83 -21.33 -3.78
C SER A 149 10.88 -22.37 -3.18
N MET A 150 10.05 -21.93 -2.24
CA MET A 150 8.94 -22.72 -1.71
C MET A 150 7.63 -22.10 -2.19
N LYS A 151 6.73 -22.95 -2.72
CA LYS A 151 5.41 -22.55 -3.18
C LYS A 151 4.37 -23.19 -2.26
N PHE A 152 3.39 -22.41 -1.83
CA PHE A 152 2.25 -22.83 -1.04
C PHE A 152 1.01 -22.43 -1.81
N LYS A 153 0.12 -23.39 -2.10
CA LYS A 153 -1.05 -23.20 -2.95
C LYS A 153 -2.26 -23.85 -2.29
N ASP A 154 -3.43 -23.26 -2.49
CA ASP A 154 -4.73 -23.78 -2.06
C ASP A 154 -5.84 -23.16 -2.92
N GLY A 155 -6.88 -23.95 -3.23
CA GLY A 155 -7.92 -23.63 -4.23
C GLY A 155 -7.58 -23.96 -5.68
#